data_AF-A0A399NQC2-F1
#
_entry.id   AF-A0A399NQC2-F1
#
_cell.length_a   1.000
_cell.length_b   1.000
_cell.length_c   1.000
_cell.angle_alpha   90.00
_cell.angle_beta   90.00
_cell.angle_gamma   90.00
#
_symmetry.space_group_name_H-M   'P 1'
#
loop_
_entity.id
_entity.type
_entity.pdbx_description
1 polymer ?
#
loop_
_entity_poly.entity_id
_entity_poly.type
_entity_poly.pdbx_seq_one_letter_code
_entity_poly.pdbx_strand_id
1 'polypeptide(L)'
;MVSLPLLAAAARAAAVPLDPDADDARRLLLDELAKPEYEAARPNALDLAAQAVGDWIAGLLGGAGGGLADLAPVVIGALVLAVVVVAFLVFGVPRRDRRRAAARGDGLFGSDDRRSAEELRRAAEASRRAG
;
A
#
# COMPACT_ATOMS: atom_id res chain seq x y z
N MET A 1 46.32 24.97 -7.24
CA MET A 1 45.15 25.34 -6.42
C MET A 1 44.28 24.10 -6.29
N VAL A 2 44.58 23.23 -5.33
CA VAL A 2 43.79 22.00 -5.11
C VAL A 2 42.47 22.43 -4.48
N SER A 3 41.37 22.09 -5.14
CA SER A 3 40.03 22.52 -4.80
C SER A 3 39.67 22.17 -3.35
N LEU A 4 39.48 23.20 -2.53
CA LEU A 4 38.89 23.17 -1.17
C LEU A 4 37.75 22.14 -0.96
N PRO A 5 36.80 21.91 -1.90
CA PRO A 5 35.70 20.97 -1.67
C PRO A 5 36.14 19.51 -1.46
N LEU A 6 37.23 19.05 -2.11
CA LEU A 6 37.70 17.67 -1.98
C LEU A 6 38.33 17.41 -0.61
N LEU A 7 39.06 18.38 -0.09
CA LEU A 7 39.62 18.35 1.28
C LEU A 7 38.51 18.34 2.33
N ALA A 8 37.45 19.13 2.12
CA ALA A 8 36.30 19.17 3.02
C ALA A 8 35.52 17.83 3.02
N ALA A 9 35.33 17.20 1.86
CA ALA A 9 34.65 15.90 1.77
C ALA A 9 35.46 14.77 2.44
N ALA A 10 36.78 14.73 2.23
CA ALA A 10 37.67 13.76 2.87
C ALA A 10 37.73 13.95 4.39
N ALA A 11 37.80 15.19 4.87
CA ALA A 11 37.74 15.50 6.30
C ALA A 11 36.39 15.08 6.92
N ARG A 12 35.29 15.24 6.18
CA ARG A 12 33.94 14.85 6.63
C ARG A 12 33.76 13.33 6.68
N ALA A 13 34.36 12.59 5.75
CA ALA A 13 34.40 11.13 5.77
C ALA A 13 35.26 10.59 6.94
N ALA A 14 36.40 11.22 7.23
CA ALA A 14 37.25 10.87 8.37
C ALA A 14 36.64 11.25 9.73
N ALA A 15 35.70 12.20 9.75
CA ALA A 15 34.97 12.61 10.95
C ALA A 15 33.78 11.69 11.28
N VAL A 16 33.43 10.73 10.42
CA VAL A 16 32.44 9.69 10.73
C VAL A 16 33.13 8.68 11.66
N PRO A 17 32.63 8.49 12.91
CA PRO A 17 33.16 7.45 13.78
C PRO A 17 32.89 6.09 13.13
N LEU A 18 33.95 5.41 12.66
CA LEU A 18 33.86 4.09 12.04
C LEU A 18 33.69 2.96 13.07
N ASP A 19 33.66 3.30 14.36
CA ASP A 19 33.41 2.40 15.47
C ASP A 19 32.39 3.07 16.43
N PRO A 20 31.11 3.13 16.03
CA PRO A 20 30.06 3.66 16.88
C PRO A 20 29.84 2.75 18.09
N ASP A 21 29.48 3.34 19.24
CA ASP A 21 29.04 2.54 20.39
C ASP A 21 27.72 1.79 20.08
N ALA A 22 27.29 0.91 20.97
CA ALA A 22 26.11 0.07 20.73
C ALA A 22 24.81 0.87 20.52
N ASP A 23 24.64 2.02 21.19
CA ASP A 23 23.47 2.86 21.04
C ASP A 23 23.52 3.66 19.74
N ASP A 24 24.70 4.15 19.37
CA ASP A 24 24.99 4.85 18.13
C ASP A 24 24.80 3.93 16.92
N ALA A 25 25.33 2.71 16.98
CA ALA A 25 25.17 1.68 15.96
C ALA A 25 23.70 1.32 15.74
N ARG A 26 22.92 1.20 16.83
CA ARG A 26 21.47 0.94 16.75
C ARG A 26 20.75 2.08 16.04
N ARG A 27 21.07 3.34 16.36
CA ARG A 27 20.44 4.49 15.70
C ARG A 27 20.79 4.54 14.21
N LEU A 28 22.07 4.36 13.86
CA LEU A 28 22.53 4.32 12.48
C LEU A 28 21.83 3.21 11.67
N LEU A 29 21.66 2.02 12.28
CA LEU A 29 20.95 0.92 11.65
C LEU A 29 19.47 1.23 11.42
N LEU A 30 18.79 1.84 12.39
CA LEU A 30 17.39 2.24 12.24
C LEU A 30 17.21 3.32 11.16
N ASP A 31 18.12 4.29 11.10
CA ASP A 31 18.12 5.33 10.06
C ASP A 31 18.36 4.73 8.67
N GLU A 32 19.26 3.76 8.55
CA GLU A 32 19.54 3.02 7.31
C GLU A 32 18.30 2.22 6.87
N LEU A 33 17.67 1.48 7.79
CA LEU A 33 16.47 0.68 7.54
C LEU A 33 15.21 1.52 7.27
N ALA A 34 15.23 2.82 7.59
CA ALA A 34 14.16 3.75 7.29
C ALA A 34 14.18 4.24 5.82
N LYS A 35 15.25 3.93 5.06
CA LYS A 35 15.35 4.35 3.66
C LYS A 35 14.27 3.67 2.78
N PRO A 36 13.70 4.39 1.79
CA PRO A 36 12.66 3.86 0.89
C PRO A 36 13.06 2.58 0.14
N GLU A 37 14.36 2.39 -0.11
CA GLU A 37 14.92 1.22 -0.78
C GLU A 37 14.59 -0.09 -0.05
N TYR A 38 14.38 -0.04 1.27
CA TYR A 38 14.02 -1.19 2.11
C TYR A 38 12.50 -1.36 2.31
N GLU A 39 11.66 -0.44 1.82
CA GLU A 39 10.19 -0.54 1.97
C GLU A 39 9.62 -1.76 1.24
N ALA A 40 10.23 -2.19 0.13
CA ALA A 40 9.80 -3.38 -0.60
C ALA A 40 10.02 -4.70 0.18
N ALA A 41 10.92 -4.69 1.17
CA ALA A 41 11.18 -5.85 2.03
C ALA A 41 10.29 -5.87 3.28
N ARG A 42 9.51 -4.81 3.54
CA ARG A 42 8.56 -4.78 4.65
C ARG A 42 7.28 -5.50 4.23
N PRO A 43 6.78 -6.45 5.03
CA PRO A 43 5.47 -7.02 4.82
C PRO A 43 4.43 -5.90 4.83
N ASN A 44 3.63 -5.82 3.77
CA ASN A 44 2.52 -4.88 3.75
C ASN A 44 1.29 -5.49 4.44
N ALA A 45 0.24 -4.69 4.66
CA ALA A 45 -0.97 -5.15 5.32
C ALA A 45 -1.66 -6.32 4.60
N LEU A 46 -1.53 -6.42 3.27
CA LEU A 46 -2.05 -7.55 2.50
C LEU A 46 -1.21 -8.81 2.69
N ASP A 47 0.12 -8.69 2.77
CA ASP A 47 1.01 -9.84 2.99
C ASP A 47 0.72 -10.49 4.35
N LEU A 48 0.58 -9.67 5.39
CA LEU A 48 0.23 -10.14 6.74
C LEU A 48 -1.17 -10.77 6.78
N ALA A 49 -2.14 -10.20 6.05
CA ALA A 49 -3.49 -10.75 5.95
C ALA A 49 -3.50 -12.09 5.20
N ALA A 50 -2.76 -12.19 4.08
CA ALA A 50 -2.64 -13.41 3.30
C ALA A 50 -1.98 -14.53 4.10
N GLN A 51 -0.92 -14.21 4.87
CA GLN A 51 -0.25 -15.16 5.76
C GLN A 51 -1.20 -15.67 6.85
N ALA A 52 -1.92 -14.77 7.53
CA ALA A 52 -2.87 -15.16 8.58
C ALA A 52 -4.02 -16.04 8.04
N VAL A 53 -4.51 -15.77 6.83
CA VAL A 53 -5.52 -16.60 6.16
C VAL A 53 -4.94 -17.98 5.81
N GLY A 54 -3.72 -18.02 5.27
CA GLY A 54 -3.04 -19.28 4.94
C GLY A 54 -2.82 -20.17 6.16
N ASP A 55 -2.34 -19.60 7.25
CA ASP A 55 -2.12 -20.30 8.53
C ASP A 55 -3.43 -20.86 9.10
N TRP A 56 -4.52 -20.10 9.01
CA TRP A 56 -5.84 -20.58 9.42
C TRP A 56 -6.30 -21.78 8.57
N ILE A 57 -6.20 -21.70 7.24
CA ILE A 57 -6.57 -22.80 6.33
C ILE A 57 -5.72 -24.03 6.60
N ALA A 58 -4.41 -23.87 6.78
CA ALA A 58 -3.51 -24.98 7.09
C ALA A 58 -3.89 -25.67 8.41
N GLY A 59 -4.29 -24.89 9.42
CA GLY A 59 -4.79 -25.43 10.69
C GLY A 59 -6.07 -26.26 10.54
N LEU A 60 -6.96 -25.91 9.61
CA LEU A 60 -8.16 -26.70 9.31
C LEU A 60 -7.82 -28.02 8.61
N LEU A 61 -6.90 -27.98 7.66
CA LEU A 61 -6.54 -29.15 6.84
C LEU A 61 -5.61 -30.12 7.58
N GLY A 62 -4.86 -29.63 8.57
CA GLY A 62 -4.00 -30.44 9.43
C GLY A 62 -4.74 -31.18 10.56
N GLY A 63 -6.00 -30.85 10.82
CA GLY A 63 -6.87 -31.51 11.80
C GLY A 63 -7.43 -32.83 11.27
N ALA A 64 -6.59 -33.87 11.17
CA ALA A 64 -7.05 -35.22 10.89
C ALA A 64 -7.50 -35.91 12.20
N GLY A 65 -8.72 -35.62 12.67
CA GLY A 65 -9.19 -36.06 13.99
C GLY A 65 -10.70 -36.28 14.14
N GLY A 66 -11.39 -36.64 13.05
CA GLY A 66 -12.81 -36.98 12.91
C GLY A 66 -13.69 -36.99 14.18
N GLY A 67 -14.38 -35.88 14.46
CA GLY A 67 -15.48 -35.79 15.43
C GLY A 67 -16.30 -34.50 15.28
N LEU A 68 -17.48 -34.39 15.91
CA LEU A 68 -18.28 -33.15 15.87
C LEU A 68 -17.55 -31.93 16.49
N ALA A 69 -16.52 -32.17 17.30
CA ALA A 69 -15.60 -31.15 17.81
C ALA A 69 -14.65 -30.58 16.73
N ASP A 70 -14.42 -31.29 15.63
CA ASP A 70 -13.58 -30.90 14.48
C ASP A 70 -14.25 -29.86 13.57
N LEU A 71 -15.53 -29.54 13.80
CA LEU A 71 -16.27 -28.52 13.04
C LEU A 71 -16.13 -27.12 13.66
N ALA A 72 -15.73 -27.03 14.93
CA ALA A 72 -15.58 -25.73 15.60
C ALA A 72 -14.62 -24.78 14.87
N PRO A 73 -13.45 -25.22 14.38
CA PRO A 73 -12.53 -24.36 13.62
C PRO A 73 -13.14 -23.84 12.31
N VAL A 74 -13.91 -24.69 11.63
CA VAL A 74 -14.60 -24.36 10.37
C VAL A 74 -15.69 -23.31 10.62
N VAL A 75 -16.51 -23.51 11.65
CA VAL A 75 -17.58 -22.57 12.02
C VAL A 75 -17.00 -21.23 12.46
N ILE A 76 -15.96 -21.24 13.29
CA ILE A 76 -15.30 -20.02 13.77
C ILE A 76 -14.73 -19.24 12.59
N GLY A 77 -14.03 -19.90 11.66
CA GLY A 77 -13.45 -19.17 10.55
C GLY A 77 -14.45 -18.78 9.45
N ALA A 78 -15.55 -19.52 9.29
CA ALA A 78 -16.69 -19.04 8.50
C ALA A 78 -17.29 -17.76 9.12
N LEU A 79 -17.37 -17.69 10.44
CA LEU A 79 -17.80 -16.49 11.18
C LEU A 79 -16.82 -15.33 11.00
N VAL A 80 -15.52 -15.57 11.12
CA VAL A 80 -14.48 -14.56 10.89
C VAL A 80 -14.53 -14.07 9.44
N LEU A 81 -14.64 -14.96 8.46
CA LEU A 81 -14.79 -14.61 7.06
C LEU A 81 -16.04 -13.75 6.84
N ALA A 82 -17.17 -14.12 7.42
CA ALA A 82 -18.40 -13.33 7.34
C ALA A 82 -18.21 -11.93 7.94
N VAL A 83 -17.54 -11.80 9.09
CA VAL A 83 -17.22 -10.51 9.70
C VAL A 83 -16.32 -9.67 8.80
N VAL A 84 -15.28 -10.27 8.20
CA VAL A 84 -14.38 -9.58 7.26
C VAL A 84 -15.14 -9.11 6.02
N VAL A 85 -16.00 -9.95 5.44
CA VAL A 85 -16.84 -9.59 4.29
C VAL A 85 -17.80 -8.46 4.66
N VAL A 86 -18.47 -8.53 5.81
CA VAL A 86 -19.35 -7.45 6.29
C VAL A 86 -18.57 -6.17 6.52
N ALA A 87 -17.41 -6.23 7.19
CA ALA A 87 -16.54 -5.09 7.36
C ALA A 87 -16.10 -4.52 6.00
N PHE A 88 -15.77 -5.38 5.03
CA PHE A 88 -15.43 -4.93 3.68
C PHE A 88 -16.64 -4.37 2.91
N LEU A 89 -17.86 -4.82 3.14
CA LEU A 89 -19.05 -4.23 2.51
C LEU A 89 -19.46 -2.91 3.17
N VAL A 90 -19.25 -2.79 4.48
CA VAL A 90 -19.57 -1.58 5.26
C VAL A 90 -18.50 -0.50 5.06
N PHE A 91 -17.23 -0.89 5.11
CA PHE A 91 -16.07 0.00 5.05
C PHE A 91 -15.38 0.02 3.67
N GLY A 92 -15.56 -1.01 2.86
CA GLY A 92 -15.05 -1.11 1.48
C GLY A 92 -16.14 -0.81 0.46
N VAL A 93 -15.88 -0.19 -0.66
CA VAL A 93 -14.67 0.40 -1.24
C VAL A 93 -14.35 1.73 -0.52
N PRO A 94 -13.11 2.25 -0.54
CA PRO A 94 -12.88 3.66 -0.27
C PRO A 94 -13.70 4.51 -1.26
N ARG A 95 -14.97 4.75 -0.95
CA ARG A 95 -15.85 5.74 -1.61
C ARG A 95 -15.36 7.17 -1.31
N ARG A 96 -14.11 7.31 -0.89
CA ARG A 96 -13.46 8.56 -0.50
C ARG A 96 -13.14 9.44 -1.71
N ASP A 97 -13.14 8.92 -2.93
CA ASP A 97 -12.95 9.79 -4.11
C ASP A 97 -14.23 10.39 -4.67
N ARG A 98 -15.42 9.80 -4.46
CA ARG A 98 -16.66 10.45 -4.94
C ARG A 98 -17.03 11.68 -4.10
N ARG A 99 -16.78 11.65 -2.79
CA ARG A 99 -17.05 12.79 -1.91
C ARG A 99 -15.93 13.84 -1.93
N ARG A 100 -14.66 13.44 -2.13
CA ARG A 100 -13.55 14.40 -2.32
C ARG A 100 -13.58 15.05 -3.71
N ALA A 101 -14.09 14.39 -4.73
CA ALA A 101 -14.39 15.01 -6.03
C ALA A 101 -15.53 16.05 -5.91
N ALA A 102 -16.59 15.76 -5.14
CA ALA A 102 -17.66 16.73 -4.91
C ALA A 102 -17.25 17.93 -4.03
N ALA A 103 -16.27 17.76 -3.13
CA ALA A 103 -15.79 18.82 -2.24
C ALA A 103 -14.71 19.72 -2.89
N ARG A 104 -14.03 19.26 -3.94
CA ARG A 104 -13.15 20.09 -4.76
C ARG A 104 -13.96 20.59 -5.96
N GLY A 105 -14.74 21.63 -5.72
CA GLY A 105 -15.65 22.26 -6.68
C GLY A 105 -15.01 22.86 -7.95
N ASP A 106 -13.73 22.59 -8.22
CA ASP A 106 -13.07 22.97 -9.46
C ASP A 106 -12.45 21.73 -10.10
N GLY A 107 -13.13 21.27 -11.14
CA GLY A 107 -12.70 20.17 -12.00
C GLY A 107 -11.40 20.55 -12.72
N LEU A 108 -10.33 19.83 -12.39
CA LEU A 108 -9.10 19.80 -13.21
C LEU A 108 -9.38 19.23 -14.62
N PHE A 109 -10.53 18.58 -14.79
CA PHE A 109 -11.20 18.41 -16.07
C PHE A 109 -12.59 19.00 -15.91
N GLY A 110 -12.95 19.95 -16.79
CA GLY A 110 -14.18 20.73 -16.69
C GLY A 110 -15.41 19.86 -16.43
N SER A 111 -16.35 20.43 -15.66
CA SER A 111 -17.72 19.94 -15.37
C SER A 111 -18.02 18.52 -15.85
N ASP A 112 -18.17 17.59 -14.90
CA ASP A 112 -18.76 16.24 -15.06
C ASP A 112 -19.26 15.99 -16.48
N ASP A 113 -18.34 15.58 -17.38
CA ASP A 113 -18.63 15.54 -18.82
C ASP A 113 -19.58 14.37 -19.08
N ARG A 114 -20.88 14.68 -19.11
CA ARG A 114 -21.95 13.68 -19.28
C ARG A 114 -22.19 13.30 -20.73
N ARG A 115 -21.34 13.73 -21.66
CA ARG A 115 -21.51 13.41 -23.07
C ARG A 115 -21.38 11.90 -23.30
N SER A 116 -22.36 11.37 -24.02
CA SER A 116 -22.35 10.00 -24.50
C SER A 116 -21.22 9.75 -25.51
N ALA A 117 -20.86 8.47 -25.71
CA ALA A 117 -19.83 8.09 -26.68
C ALA A 117 -20.12 8.59 -28.11
N GLU A 118 -21.39 8.66 -28.48
CA GLU A 118 -21.81 9.14 -29.80
C GLU A 118 -21.64 10.65 -29.97
N GLU A 119 -21.86 11.42 -28.91
CA GLU A 119 -21.62 12.87 -28.89
C GLU A 119 -20.13 13.20 -28.97
N LEU A 120 -19.28 12.40 -28.31
CA LEU A 120 -17.82 12.55 -28.41
C LEU A 120 -17.30 12.26 -29.83
N ARG A 121 -17.83 11.22 -30.49
CA ARG A 121 -17.47 10.92 -31.90
C ARG A 121 -17.88 12.04 -32.84
N ARG A 122 -19.11 12.55 -32.72
CA ARG A 122 -19.60 13.68 -33.53
C ARG A 122 -18.77 14.94 -33.33
N ALA A 123 -18.37 15.24 -32.08
CA ALA A 123 -17.50 16.38 -31.78
C ALA A 123 -16.13 16.22 -32.43
N ALA A 124 -15.53 15.02 -32.35
CA ALA A 124 -14.25 14.74 -33.00
C ALA A 124 -14.33 14.87 -34.53
N GLU A 125 -15.40 14.38 -35.17
CA GLU A 125 -15.62 14.54 -36.60
C GLU A 125 -15.82 16.01 -37.00
N ALA A 126 -16.54 16.79 -36.19
CA ALA A 126 -16.72 18.21 -36.41
C ALA A 126 -15.39 18.98 -36.33
N SER A 127 -14.57 18.70 -35.32
CA SER A 127 -13.23 19.28 -35.20
C SER A 127 -12.31 18.88 -36.36
N ARG A 128 -12.41 17.64 -36.85
CA ARG A 128 -11.68 17.19 -38.05
C ARG A 128 -12.08 17.91 -39.34
N ARG A 129 -13.36 18.30 -39.49
CA ARG A 129 -13.86 19.06 -40.65
C ARG A 129 -13.57 20.55 -40.54
N ALA A 130 -13.42 21.06 -39.32
CA ALA A 130 -13.09 22.45 -39.04
C ALA A 130 -11.57 22.72 -39.02
N GLY A 131 -10.74 21.69 -39.24
CA GLY A 131 -9.29 21.77 -39.39
C GLY A 131 -8.86 21.74 -40.85
#